data_AF-A0A1S3TEL7-F1
#
_entry.id   AF-A0A1S3TEL7-F1
#
_cell.length_a   1.000
_cell.length_b   1.000
_cell.length_c   1.000
_cell.angle_alpha   90.00
_cell.angle_beta   90.00
_cell.angle_gamma   90.00
#
_symmetry.space_group_name_H-M   'P 1'
#
loop_
_entity.id
_entity.type
_entity.pdbx_description
1 polymer ?
#
loop_
_entity_poly.entity_id
_entity_poly.type
_entity_poly.pdbx_seq_one_letter_code
_entity_poly.pdbx_strand_id
1 'polypeptide(L)'
;MLGEKKRKLSKHKELERAKKLEEVKKNDPEKAEVFAKKQSWKAAMDRASGVKVQDDPKLLQKSINKEKKKQQKNSEKWNDRIQTRDQLKAEKQKKRSENIAARIHEKKMRKIAKREKKLMRLGFEGRKEGFMNEGGAT
;
A
#
# COMPACT_ATOMS: atom_id res chain seq x y z
N MET A 1 37.29 16.39 -15.47
CA MET A 1 36.17 15.95 -16.32
C MET A 1 35.61 14.66 -15.75
N LEU A 2 34.42 14.69 -15.13
CA LEU A 2 33.72 13.46 -14.72
C LEU A 2 33.24 12.76 -15.99
N GLY A 3 33.93 11.70 -16.41
CA GLY A 3 33.56 10.93 -17.60
C GLY A 3 32.10 10.49 -17.51
N GLU A 4 31.33 10.76 -18.57
CA GLU A 4 29.93 10.37 -18.64
C GLU A 4 29.79 8.86 -18.41
N LYS A 5 29.18 8.47 -17.28
CA LYS A 5 28.84 7.07 -17.03
C LYS A 5 27.81 6.65 -18.07
N LYS A 6 28.25 5.95 -19.12
CA LYS A 6 27.34 5.33 -20.10
C LYS A 6 26.28 4.54 -19.35
N ARG A 7 25.00 4.94 -19.49
CA ARG A 7 23.87 4.25 -18.86
C ARG A 7 23.89 2.81 -19.33
N LYS A 8 23.96 1.87 -18.39
CA LYS A 8 23.88 0.44 -18.69
C LYS A 8 22.57 0.17 -19.42
N LEU A 9 22.61 -0.71 -20.40
CA LEU A 9 21.42 -1.14 -21.10
C LEU A 9 20.44 -1.78 -20.09
N SER A 10 19.13 -1.61 -20.27
CA SER A 10 18.18 -2.25 -19.39
C SER A 10 18.32 -3.78 -19.49
N LYS A 11 18.16 -4.49 -18.37
CA LYS A 11 18.22 -5.98 -18.33
C LYS A 11 17.28 -6.64 -19.35
N HIS A 12 16.17 -5.98 -19.65
CA HIS A 12 15.23 -6.38 -20.71
C HIS A 12 15.87 -6.36 -22.10
N LYS A 13 16.60 -5.29 -22.43
CA LYS A 13 17.27 -5.13 -23.71
C LYS A 13 18.48 -6.07 -23.85
N GLU A 14 19.15 -6.42 -22.75
CA GLU A 14 20.18 -7.46 -22.71
C GLU A 14 19.58 -8.85 -22.98
N LEU A 15 18.42 -9.15 -22.40
CA LEU A 15 17.69 -10.39 -22.61
C LEU A 15 17.19 -10.52 -24.06
N GLU A 16 16.65 -9.45 -24.64
CA GLU A 16 16.24 -9.42 -26.05
C GLU A 16 17.42 -9.65 -26.99
N ARG A 17 18.58 -9.04 -26.70
CA ARG A 17 19.81 -9.31 -27.46
C ARG A 17 20.19 -10.79 -27.37
N ALA A 18 20.21 -11.37 -26.17
CA ALA A 18 20.53 -12.78 -25.99
C ALA A 18 19.58 -13.70 -26.78
N LYS A 19 18.28 -13.41 -26.79
CA LYS A 19 17.28 -14.15 -27.59
C LYS A 19 17.52 -14.04 -29.10
N LYS A 20 17.79 -12.84 -29.60
CA LYS A 20 18.12 -12.63 -31.02
C LYS A 20 19.37 -13.41 -31.45
N LEU A 21 20.34 -13.57 -30.54
CA LEU A 21 21.51 -14.41 -30.81
C LEU A 21 21.19 -15.90 -30.87
N GLU A 22 20.28 -16.39 -30.03
CA GLU A 22 19.79 -17.76 -30.14
C GLU A 22 19.00 -18.01 -31.42
N GLU A 23 18.21 -17.03 -31.89
CA GLU A 23 17.46 -17.12 -33.15
C GLU A 23 18.39 -17.14 -34.38
N VAL A 24 19.39 -16.24 -34.41
CA VAL A 24 20.37 -16.21 -35.52
C VAL A 24 21.20 -17.51 -35.57
N LYS A 25 21.53 -18.09 -34.40
CA LYS A 25 22.19 -19.40 -34.32
C LYS A 25 21.39 -20.54 -34.93
N LYS A 26 20.06 -20.47 -34.89
CA LYS A 26 19.18 -21.49 -35.46
C LYS A 26 19.03 -21.37 -36.97
N ASN A 27 19.06 -20.15 -37.50
CA ASN A 27 18.80 -19.89 -38.91
C ASN A 27 20.06 -20.02 -39.79
N ASP A 28 21.22 -19.56 -39.33
CA ASP A 28 22.48 -19.58 -40.09
C ASP A 28 23.67 -20.04 -39.20
N PRO A 29 24.04 -21.33 -39.18
CA PRO A 29 25.06 -21.85 -38.27
C PRO A 29 26.46 -21.25 -38.52
N GLU A 30 26.87 -21.11 -39.79
CA GLU A 30 28.21 -20.60 -40.14
C GLU A 30 28.40 -19.12 -39.76
N LYS A 31 27.41 -18.27 -40.10
CA LYS A 31 27.44 -16.84 -39.72
C LYS A 31 27.36 -16.68 -38.20
N ALA A 32 26.62 -17.57 -37.53
CA ALA A 32 26.47 -17.51 -36.09
C ALA A 32 27.77 -17.85 -35.34
N GLU A 33 28.59 -18.76 -35.85
CA GLU A 33 29.91 -19.05 -35.24
C GLU A 33 30.85 -17.85 -35.32
N VAL A 34 30.94 -17.21 -36.50
CA VAL A 34 31.77 -16.01 -36.69
C VAL A 34 31.28 -14.87 -35.79
N PHE A 35 29.97 -14.67 -35.72
CA PHE A 35 29.37 -13.67 -34.85
C PHE A 35 29.61 -13.97 -33.35
N ALA A 36 29.46 -15.23 -32.94
CA ALA A 36 29.70 -15.66 -31.56
C ALA A 36 31.15 -15.45 -31.14
N LYS A 37 32.12 -15.78 -32.02
CA LYS A 37 33.54 -15.49 -31.79
C LYS A 37 33.78 -13.98 -31.65
N LYS A 38 33.19 -13.15 -32.51
CA LYS A 38 33.33 -11.68 -32.41
C LYS A 38 32.77 -11.14 -31.08
N GLN A 39 31.61 -11.63 -30.63
CA GLN A 39 31.04 -11.22 -29.35
C GLN A 39 31.84 -11.72 -28.15
N SER A 40 32.39 -12.94 -28.20
CA SER A 40 33.20 -13.47 -27.09
C SER A 40 34.47 -12.66 -26.90
N TRP A 41 35.16 -12.29 -27.98
CA TRP A 41 36.33 -11.41 -27.94
C TRP A 41 35.98 -10.01 -27.41
N LYS A 42 34.86 -9.45 -27.85
CA LYS A 42 34.37 -8.16 -27.34
C LYS A 42 34.07 -8.23 -25.85
N ALA A 43 33.35 -9.26 -25.40
CA ALA A 43 33.03 -9.46 -24.00
C ALA A 43 34.29 -9.69 -23.14
N ALA A 44 35.30 -10.38 -23.67
CA ALA A 44 36.59 -10.55 -23.00
C ALA A 44 37.32 -9.21 -22.82
N MET A 45 37.37 -8.39 -23.87
CA MET A 45 37.93 -7.02 -23.79
C MET A 45 37.15 -6.14 -22.81
N ASP A 46 35.81 -6.18 -22.86
CA ASP A 46 34.96 -5.42 -21.93
C ASP A 46 35.21 -5.85 -20.48
N ARG A 47 35.34 -7.15 -20.19
CA ARG A 47 35.69 -7.65 -18.86
C ARG A 47 37.08 -7.21 -18.42
N ALA A 48 38.07 -7.29 -19.30
CA ALA A 48 39.44 -6.83 -19.03
C ALA A 48 39.48 -5.32 -18.73
N SER A 49 38.62 -4.53 -19.38
CA SER A 49 38.45 -3.09 -19.11
C SER A 49 37.70 -2.78 -17.80
N GLY A 50 37.20 -3.80 -17.08
CA GLY A 50 36.46 -3.66 -15.83
C GLY A 50 34.95 -3.48 -15.99
N VAL A 51 34.40 -3.61 -17.20
CA VAL A 51 32.95 -3.55 -17.43
C VAL A 51 32.30 -4.87 -17.02
N LYS A 52 31.30 -4.79 -16.13
CA LYS A 52 30.52 -5.96 -15.71
C LYS A 52 29.57 -6.40 -16.81
N VAL A 53 29.97 -7.44 -17.55
CA VAL A 53 29.19 -8.03 -18.65
C VAL A 53 28.15 -9.04 -18.10
N GLN A 54 26.91 -8.97 -18.59
CA GLN A 54 25.81 -9.89 -18.24
C GLN A 54 25.30 -10.57 -19.50
N ASP A 55 25.78 -11.79 -19.77
CA ASP A 55 25.48 -12.51 -21.02
C ASP A 55 24.46 -13.65 -20.85
N ASP A 56 24.22 -14.12 -19.62
CA ASP A 56 23.39 -15.29 -19.37
C ASP A 56 21.88 -14.98 -19.39
N PRO A 57 21.11 -15.51 -20.37
CA PRO A 57 19.68 -15.20 -20.50
C PRO A 57 18.88 -15.71 -19.30
N LYS A 58 19.26 -16.87 -18.73
CA LYS A 58 18.61 -17.47 -17.55
C LYS A 58 18.78 -16.59 -16.31
N LEU A 59 19.95 -15.99 -16.11
CA LEU A 59 20.21 -15.12 -14.96
C LEU A 59 19.50 -13.77 -15.11
N LEU A 60 19.46 -13.21 -16.32
CA LEU A 60 18.71 -11.99 -16.62
C LEU A 60 17.21 -12.16 -16.33
N GLN A 61 16.62 -13.26 -16.79
CA GLN A 61 15.22 -13.61 -16.48
C GLN A 61 14.98 -13.72 -14.97
N LYS A 62 15.84 -14.45 -14.25
CA LYS A 62 15.75 -14.57 -12.79
C LYS A 62 15.85 -13.21 -12.10
N SER A 63 16.75 -12.32 -12.55
CA SER A 63 16.87 -10.99 -11.98
C SER A 63 15.63 -10.14 -12.21
N ILE A 64 15.05 -10.17 -13.42
CA ILE A 64 13.83 -9.44 -13.75
C ILE A 64 12.68 -9.94 -12.87
N ASN A 65 12.55 -11.25 -12.71
CA ASN A 65 11.50 -11.84 -11.88
C ASN A 65 11.66 -11.49 -10.40
N LYS A 66 12.90 -11.47 -9.87
CA LYS A 66 13.18 -11.00 -8.51
C LYS A 66 12.78 -9.55 -8.31
N GLU A 67 13.06 -8.70 -9.28
CA GLU A 67 12.71 -7.28 -9.27
C GLU A 67 11.19 -7.07 -9.27
N LYS A 68 10.47 -7.79 -10.15
CA LYS A 68 9.00 -7.80 -10.16
C LYS A 68 8.41 -8.26 -8.82
N LYS A 69 8.91 -9.35 -8.25
CA LYS A 69 8.47 -9.85 -6.93
C LYS A 69 8.75 -8.84 -5.81
N LYS A 70 9.89 -8.15 -5.85
CA LYS A 70 10.20 -7.09 -4.87
C LYS A 70 9.20 -5.93 -5.00
N GLN A 71 8.88 -5.51 -6.22
CA GLN A 71 7.91 -4.46 -6.47
C GLN A 71 6.51 -4.83 -5.98
N GLN A 72 6.06 -6.07 -6.25
CA GLN A 72 4.78 -6.60 -5.75
C GLN A 72 4.73 -6.57 -4.22
N LYS A 73 5.73 -7.14 -3.54
CA LYS A 73 5.82 -7.13 -2.07
C LYS A 73 5.82 -5.72 -1.49
N ASN A 74 6.49 -4.78 -2.15
CA ASN A 74 6.50 -3.38 -1.71
C ASN A 74 5.13 -2.73 -1.86
N SER A 75 4.45 -3.00 -2.97
CA SER A 75 3.08 -2.53 -3.23
C SER A 75 2.09 -3.07 -2.20
N GLU A 76 2.13 -4.38 -1.94
CA GLU A 76 1.31 -5.05 -0.92
C GLU A 76 1.53 -4.42 0.46
N LYS A 77 2.78 -4.33 0.91
CA LYS A 77 3.11 -3.70 2.20
C LYS A 77 2.65 -2.26 2.31
N TRP A 78 2.66 -1.50 1.20
CA TRP A 78 2.18 -0.13 1.19
C TRP A 78 0.66 -0.07 1.33
N ASN A 79 -0.06 -0.95 0.63
CA ASN A 79 -1.50 -1.08 0.74
C ASN A 79 -1.92 -1.49 2.16
N ASP A 80 -1.24 -2.47 2.76
CA ASP A 80 -1.50 -2.90 4.14
C ASP A 80 -1.34 -1.73 5.12
N ARG A 81 -0.29 -0.93 4.97
CA ARG A 81 -0.06 0.27 5.81
C ARG A 81 -1.19 1.30 5.68
N ILE A 82 -1.68 1.53 4.46
CA ILE A 82 -2.79 2.45 4.22
C ILE A 82 -4.06 1.91 4.86
N GLN A 83 -4.36 0.63 4.65
CA GLN A 83 -5.53 -0.02 5.24
C GLN A 83 -5.51 0.03 6.78
N THR A 84 -4.39 -0.33 7.40
CA THR A 84 -4.24 -0.24 8.86
C THR A 84 -4.40 1.20 9.36
N ARG A 85 -3.80 2.19 8.67
CA ARG A 85 -3.96 3.62 9.02
C ARG A 85 -5.44 4.02 9.00
N ASP A 86 -6.17 3.63 7.96
CA ASP A 86 -7.55 4.04 7.77
C ASP A 86 -8.51 3.32 8.72
N GLN A 87 -8.27 2.03 9.01
CA GLN A 87 -8.95 1.29 10.07
C GLN A 87 -8.76 1.94 11.43
N LEU A 88 -7.52 2.24 11.83
CA LEU A 88 -7.22 2.90 13.10
C LEU A 88 -7.88 4.29 13.22
N LYS A 89 -7.94 5.05 12.11
CA LYS A 89 -8.67 6.33 12.09
C LYS A 89 -10.17 6.12 12.29
N ALA A 90 -10.76 5.18 11.56
CA ALA A 90 -12.19 4.87 11.66
C ALA A 90 -12.57 4.38 13.07
N GLU A 91 -11.77 3.50 13.67
CA GLU A 91 -11.97 3.03 15.04
C GLU A 91 -11.92 4.15 16.07
N LYS A 92 -10.95 5.06 15.95
CA LYS A 92 -10.86 6.23 16.84
C LYS A 92 -12.05 7.16 16.69
N GLN A 93 -12.51 7.39 15.46
CA GLN A 93 -13.70 8.19 15.19
C GLN A 93 -14.97 7.53 15.75
N LYS A 94 -15.11 6.21 15.58
CA LYS A 94 -16.21 5.42 16.14
C LYS A 94 -16.24 5.48 17.68
N LYS A 95 -15.10 5.28 18.34
CA LYS A 95 -15.00 5.43 19.81
C LYS A 95 -15.38 6.84 20.27
N ARG A 96 -14.99 7.87 19.49
CA ARG A 96 -15.37 9.26 19.81
C ARG A 96 -16.88 9.49 19.66
N SER A 97 -17.50 8.99 18.60
CA SER A 97 -18.95 9.14 18.41
C SER A 97 -19.74 8.39 19.49
N GLU A 98 -19.32 7.18 19.85
CA GLU A 98 -19.88 6.39 20.95
C GLU A 98 -19.78 7.13 22.29
N ASN A 99 -18.62 7.67 22.63
CA ASN A 99 -18.43 8.43 23.87
C ASN A 99 -19.29 9.71 23.91
N ILE A 100 -19.44 10.40 22.78
CA ILE A 100 -20.30 11.58 22.68
C ILE A 100 -21.77 11.16 22.87
N ALA A 101 -22.22 10.10 22.21
CA ALA A 101 -23.57 9.58 22.34
C ALA A 101 -23.86 9.14 23.78
N ALA A 102 -22.94 8.42 24.42
CA ALA A 102 -23.03 8.03 25.82
C ALA A 102 -23.16 9.25 26.75
N ARG A 103 -22.34 10.28 26.54
CA ARG A 103 -22.42 11.53 27.33
C ARG A 103 -23.75 12.27 27.12
N ILE A 104 -24.28 12.28 25.90
CA ILE A 104 -25.60 12.86 25.61
C ILE A 104 -26.69 12.08 26.34
N HIS A 105 -26.64 10.75 26.27
CA HIS A 105 -27.59 9.86 26.94
C HIS A 105 -27.55 10.05 28.46
N GLU A 106 -26.37 10.04 29.07
CA GLU A 106 -26.19 10.28 30.51
C GLU A 106 -26.78 11.64 30.94
N LYS A 107 -26.53 12.71 30.17
CA LYS A 107 -27.13 14.03 30.45
C LYS A 107 -28.66 13.99 30.37
N LYS A 108 -29.24 13.27 29.41
CA LYS A 108 -30.70 13.08 29.30
C LYS A 108 -31.24 12.31 30.51
N MET A 109 -30.64 11.17 30.85
CA MET A 109 -31.03 10.36 32.01
C MET A 109 -30.93 11.13 33.33
N ARG A 110 -29.87 11.94 33.51
CA ARG A 110 -29.74 12.79 34.70
C ARG A 110 -30.84 13.85 34.79
N LYS A 111 -31.31 14.39 33.66
CA LYS A 111 -32.46 15.32 33.64
C LYS A 111 -33.76 14.59 34.00
N ILE A 112 -33.98 13.40 33.43
CA ILE A 112 -35.14 12.54 33.73
C ILE A 112 -35.16 12.19 35.23
N ALA A 113 -34.07 11.65 35.76
CA ALA A 113 -33.95 11.28 37.17
C ALA A 113 -34.16 12.48 38.12
N LYS A 114 -33.69 13.68 37.76
CA LYS A 114 -33.98 14.90 38.54
C LYS A 114 -35.48 15.25 38.52
N ARG A 115 -36.13 15.12 37.36
CA ARG A 115 -37.59 15.36 37.21
C ARG A 115 -38.39 14.35 38.02
N GLU A 116 -38.08 13.06 37.90
CA GLU A 116 -38.70 11.98 38.67
C GLU A 116 -38.49 12.16 40.17
N LYS A 117 -37.26 12.47 40.61
CA LYS A 117 -36.99 12.78 42.03
C LYS A 117 -37.80 13.98 42.52
N LYS A 118 -38.00 15.02 41.69
CA LYS A 118 -38.85 16.17 42.05
C LYS A 118 -40.32 15.77 42.15
N LEU A 119 -40.81 14.92 41.25
CA LEU A 119 -42.18 14.40 41.25
C LEU A 119 -42.43 13.49 42.48
N MET A 120 -41.42 12.73 42.89
CA MET A 120 -41.47 11.77 44.01
C MET A 120 -41.15 12.37 45.38
N ARG A 121 -40.72 13.64 45.48
CA ARG A 121 -40.54 14.30 46.78
C ARG A 121 -41.94 14.52 47.40
N LEU A 122 -42.22 13.82 48.50
CA LEU A 122 -43.39 14.09 49.34
C LEU A 122 -43.23 15.50 49.94
N GLY A 123 -43.97 16.47 49.41
CA GLY A 123 -44.27 17.72 50.11
C GLY A 123 -45.46 17.54 51.06
N PHE A 124 -45.87 18.64 51.71
CA PHE A 124 -46.96 18.71 52.69
C PHE A 124 -48.33 18.17 52.19
N GLU A 125 -48.54 18.08 50.87
CA GLU A 125 -49.81 17.61 50.26
C GLU A 125 -49.69 16.28 49.48
N GLY A 126 -48.58 15.55 49.58
CA GLY A 126 -48.43 14.26 48.88
C GLY A 126 -48.11 14.38 47.38
N ARG A 127 -48.16 13.23 46.67
CA ARG A 127 -47.64 13.05 45.30
C ARG A 127 -48.44 13.88 44.29
N LYS A 128 -47.82 14.88 43.65
CA LYS A 128 -48.48 15.71 42.62
C LYS A 128 -48.60 14.95 41.30
N GLU A 129 -49.77 14.37 41.02
CA GLU A 129 -50.14 13.78 39.72
C GLU A 129 -50.43 14.88 38.69
N GLY A 130 -49.39 15.42 38.03
CA GLY A 130 -49.59 16.21 36.81
C GLY A 130 -48.71 17.45 36.65
N PHE A 131 -48.42 17.79 35.37
CA PHE A 131 -47.85 19.07 34.97
C PHE A 131 -48.99 19.99 34.51
N MET A 132 -49.16 21.15 35.15
CA MET A 132 -50.12 22.19 34.78
C MET A 132 -49.70 22.91 33.48
N ASN A 133 -49.67 22.22 32.34
CA ASN A 133 -49.48 22.87 31.04
C ASN A 133 -50.33 22.22 29.95
N GLU A 134 -51.66 22.27 30.13
CA GLU A 134 -52.69 22.04 29.11
C GLU A 134 -53.55 23.30 28.97
N GLY A 135 -52.93 24.46 28.70
CA GLY A 135 -53.66 25.74 28.69
C GLY A 135 -53.07 26.80 27.76
N GLY A 136 -52.64 26.41 26.55
CA GLY A 136 -52.06 27.36 25.61
C GLY A 136 -51.98 26.83 24.19
N ALA A 137 -53.12 26.39 23.64
CA ALA A 137 -53.32 26.17 22.22
C ALA A 137 -54.75 26.58 21.85
N THR A 138 -54.90 27.89 21.61
CA THR A 138 -55.93 28.48 20.76
C THR A 138 -55.21 29.33 19.75
#